data_AF-A0A031IZP0-F1
#
_entry.id   AF-A0A031IZP0-F1
#
_cell.length_a   1.000
_cell.length_b   1.000
_cell.length_c   1.000
_cell.angle_alpha   90.00
_cell.angle_beta   90.00
_cell.angle_gamma   90.00
#
_symmetry.space_group_name_H-M   'P 1'
#
loop_
_entity.id
_entity.type
_entity.pdbx_description
1 polymer ?
#
loop_
_entity_poly.entity_id
_entity_poly.type
_entity_poly.pdbx_seq_one_letter_code
_entity_poly.pdbx_strand_id
1 'polypeptide(L)'
;MQRNVINPASVFNSLQYGFSQAIEVPVGRRILLSGQVGVDAQERTVGPGMAEQVATSLDNIEKILAEVGGDLSHVVMLRLYIVESARDQQEPIAEALRERFPHNPPPSSWIIVSGLSLPQWLIEVEAEAVITLK
;
A
#
# COMPACT_ATOMS: atom_id res chain seq x y z
N MET A 1 -6.91 -17.52 4.98
CA MET A 1 -6.89 -16.56 6.10
C MET A 1 -8.31 -16.09 6.40
N GLN A 2 -8.80 -16.28 7.63
CA GLN A 2 -10.03 -15.62 8.07
C GLN A 2 -9.64 -14.19 8.47
N ARG A 3 -9.70 -13.26 7.50
CA ARG A 3 -9.56 -11.83 7.75
C ARG A 3 -10.93 -11.19 7.67
N ASN A 4 -11.25 -10.34 8.63
CA ASN A 4 -12.53 -9.65 8.66
C ASN A 4 -12.28 -8.16 8.45
N VAL A 5 -12.78 -7.64 7.33
CA VAL A 5 -12.68 -6.22 7.00
C VAL A 5 -13.89 -5.50 7.56
N ILE A 6 -13.65 -4.40 8.27
CA ILE A 6 -14.66 -3.71 9.07
C ILE A 6 -14.80 -2.28 8.54
N ASN A 7 -15.99 -1.95 8.03
CA ASN A 7 -16.35 -0.63 7.50
C ASN A 7 -17.74 -0.22 8.02
N PRO A 8 -17.84 0.30 9.26
CA PRO A 8 -19.14 0.62 9.85
C PRO A 8 -19.72 1.88 9.22
N ALA A 9 -21.04 1.94 9.07
CA ALA A 9 -21.74 3.11 8.54
C ALA A 9 -21.66 4.35 9.46
N SER A 10 -21.15 4.20 10.69
CA SER A 10 -20.95 5.29 11.65
C SER A 10 -19.69 6.13 11.41
N VAL A 11 -18.87 5.77 10.41
CA VAL A 11 -17.71 6.56 9.96
C VAL A 11 -17.78 6.75 8.44
N PHE A 12 -16.94 7.64 7.90
CA PHE A 12 -16.95 7.97 6.47
C PHE A 12 -16.68 6.73 5.59
N ASN A 13 -17.22 6.75 4.38
CA ASN A 13 -16.94 5.70 3.40
C ASN A 13 -15.52 5.85 2.85
N SER A 14 -14.60 4.99 3.30
CA SER A 14 -13.19 4.96 2.87
C SER A 14 -12.97 4.14 1.59
N LEU A 15 -13.92 3.29 1.20
CA LEU A 15 -13.76 2.38 0.06
C LEU A 15 -13.60 3.13 -1.26
N GLN A 16 -14.18 4.33 -1.38
CA GLN A 16 -13.96 5.21 -2.54
C GLN A 16 -12.49 5.64 -2.70
N TYR A 17 -11.68 5.55 -1.65
CA TYR A 17 -10.24 5.86 -1.66
C TYR A 17 -9.36 4.60 -1.65
N GLY A 18 -9.96 3.41 -1.75
CA GLY A 18 -9.21 2.14 -1.84
C GLY A 18 -8.70 1.58 -0.51
N PHE A 19 -9.26 1.97 0.63
CA PHE A 19 -8.88 1.41 1.95
C PHE A 19 -10.09 1.14 2.85
N SER A 20 -9.91 0.27 3.84
CA SER A 20 -10.93 -0.04 4.86
C SER A 20 -10.65 0.65 6.18
N GLN A 21 -11.67 0.82 7.01
CA GLN A 21 -11.53 1.45 8.33
C GLN A 21 -10.72 0.59 9.32
N ALA A 22 -10.92 -0.74 9.27
CA ALA A 22 -10.13 -1.69 10.04
C ALA A 22 -10.08 -3.07 9.38
N ILE A 23 -9.11 -3.87 9.82
CA ILE A 23 -9.03 -5.30 9.53
C ILE A 23 -8.71 -6.06 10.81
N GLU A 24 -9.41 -7.17 11.02
CA GLU A 24 -9.14 -8.12 12.09
C GLU A 24 -8.46 -9.36 11.52
N VAL A 25 -7.37 -9.78 12.17
CA VAL A 25 -6.57 -10.95 11.77
C VAL A 25 -6.27 -11.81 13.00
N PRO A 26 -7.06 -12.87 13.26
CA PRO A 26 -6.91 -13.66 14.48
C PRO A 26 -5.65 -14.53 14.53
N VAL A 27 -5.18 -15.03 13.38
CA VAL A 27 -4.07 -15.99 13.30
C VAL A 27 -3.28 -15.79 12.00
N GLY A 28 -1.95 -15.91 12.08
CA GLY A 28 -1.07 -16.06 10.93
C GLY A 28 0.37 -15.63 11.19
N ARG A 29 1.25 -15.88 10.21
CA ARG A 29 2.65 -15.43 10.22
C ARG A 29 2.72 -14.00 9.69
N ARG A 30 3.21 -13.07 10.52
CA ARG A 30 3.42 -11.66 10.14
C ARG A 30 4.65 -11.52 9.26
N ILE A 31 4.52 -10.72 8.21
CA ILE A 31 5.59 -10.30 7.31
C ILE A 31 5.65 -8.78 7.39
N LEU A 32 6.79 -8.26 7.82
CA LEU A 32 7.07 -6.82 7.89
C LEU A 32 7.93 -6.46 6.67
N LEU A 33 7.46 -5.55 5.83
CA LEU A 33 8.17 -5.13 4.64
C LEU A 33 8.83 -3.78 4.88
N SER A 34 10.02 -3.57 4.31
CA SER A 34 10.57 -2.22 4.14
C SER A 34 9.68 -1.41 3.19
N GLY A 35 9.68 -0.09 3.34
CA GLY A 35 8.99 0.81 2.42
C GLY A 35 9.46 0.62 0.98
N GLN A 36 8.49 0.49 0.08
CA GLN A 36 8.73 0.39 -1.35
C GLN A 36 8.46 1.74 -2.01
N VAL A 37 9.29 2.09 -2.98
CA VAL A 37 9.20 3.32 -3.76
C VAL A 37 9.11 2.98 -5.25
N GLY A 38 8.89 3.99 -6.09
CA GLY A 38 8.84 3.86 -7.54
C GLY A 38 10.20 3.59 -8.18
N VAL A 39 10.84 2.48 -7.84
CA VAL A 39 12.13 2.03 -8.40
C VAL A 39 12.01 0.62 -8.95
N ASP A 40 12.73 0.35 -10.05
CA ASP A 40 12.84 -0.98 -10.61
C ASP A 40 13.96 -1.81 -9.95
N ALA A 41 14.11 -3.07 -10.38
CA ALA A 41 15.12 -3.98 -9.87
C ALA A 41 16.58 -3.61 -10.25
N GLN A 42 16.77 -2.57 -11.07
CA GLN A 42 18.07 -1.99 -11.41
C GLN A 42 18.28 -0.65 -10.69
N GLU A 43 17.48 -0.37 -9.65
CA GLU A 43 17.53 0.84 -8.83
C GLU A 43 17.22 2.14 -9.61
N ARG A 44 16.50 2.02 -10.73
CA ARG A 44 16.12 3.19 -11.54
C ARG A 44 14.72 3.65 -11.17
N THR A 45 14.55 4.95 -10.97
CA THR A 45 13.23 5.54 -10.75
C THR A 45 12.34 5.37 -11.99
N VAL A 46 11.15 4.79 -11.79
CA VAL A 46 10.14 4.58 -12.82
C VAL A 46 9.38 5.89 -13.07
N GLY A 47 9.96 6.78 -13.88
CA GLY A 47 9.29 8.01 -14.31
C GLY A 47 9.07 9.07 -13.22
N PRO A 48 8.62 10.27 -13.63
CA PRO A 48 8.51 11.43 -12.74
C PRO A 48 7.16 11.58 -12.04
N GLY A 49 6.14 10.80 -12.41
CA GLY A 49 4.75 10.97 -11.98
C GLY A 49 4.33 10.03 -10.84
N MET A 50 3.28 10.45 -10.12
CA MET A 50 2.73 9.70 -9.00
C MET A 50 2.18 8.34 -9.42
N ALA A 51 1.49 8.26 -10.57
CA ALA A 51 0.79 7.06 -11.02
C ALA A 51 1.75 5.88 -11.23
N GLU A 52 2.85 6.10 -11.95
CA GLU A 52 3.85 5.08 -12.21
C GLU A 52 4.64 4.69 -10.94
N GLN A 53 4.90 5.66 -10.06
CA GLN A 53 5.62 5.40 -8.81
C GLN A 53 4.79 4.61 -7.79
N VAL A 54 3.49 4.93 -7.62
CA VAL A 54 2.61 4.15 -6.74
C VAL A 54 2.38 2.73 -7.28
N ALA A 55 2.16 2.59 -8.59
CA ALA A 55 1.98 1.28 -9.22
C ALA A 55 3.23 0.40 -9.03
N THR A 56 4.42 0.94 -9.26
CA THR A 56 5.67 0.20 -9.09
C THR A 56 5.95 -0.14 -7.62
N SER A 57 5.59 0.75 -6.69
CA SER A 57 5.72 0.47 -5.26
C SER A 57 4.85 -0.74 -4.85
N LEU A 58 3.61 -0.80 -5.35
CA LEU A 58 2.70 -1.93 -5.13
C LEU A 58 3.17 -3.21 -5.83
N ASP A 59 3.74 -3.12 -7.04
CA ASP A 59 4.37 -4.26 -7.73
C ASP A 59 5.54 -4.84 -6.94
N ASN A 60 6.35 -3.98 -6.33
CA ASN A 60 7.48 -4.41 -5.52
C ASN A 60 7.02 -5.10 -4.23
N ILE A 61 5.95 -4.59 -3.59
CA ILE A 61 5.31 -5.26 -2.45
C ILE A 61 4.82 -6.66 -2.86
N GLU A 62 4.13 -6.78 -3.99
CA GLU A 62 3.63 -8.07 -4.50
C GLU A 62 4.77 -9.07 -4.74
N LYS A 63 5.85 -8.63 -5.40
CA LYS A 63 7.04 -9.48 -5.63
C LYS A 63 7.67 -9.95 -4.32
N ILE A 64 7.80 -9.07 -3.32
CA ILE A 64 8.35 -9.43 -2.00
C ILE A 64 7.45 -10.46 -1.31
N LEU A 65 6.12 -10.28 -1.36
CA LEU A 65 5.19 -11.23 -0.77
C LEU A 65 5.23 -12.59 -1.47
N ALA A 66 5.44 -12.63 -2.78
CA ALA A 66 5.55 -13.87 -3.54
C ALA A 66 6.71 -14.76 -3.03
N GLU A 67 7.85 -14.17 -2.65
CA GLU A 67 9.01 -14.91 -2.09
C GLU A 67 8.71 -15.64 -0.78
N VAL A 68 7.68 -15.19 -0.05
CA VAL A 68 7.24 -15.82 1.21
C VAL A 68 5.92 -16.58 1.07
N GLY A 69 5.47 -16.81 -0.17
CA GLY A 69 4.25 -17.54 -0.51
C GLY A 69 2.96 -16.76 -0.26
N GLY A 70 3.02 -15.43 -0.32
CA GLY A 70 1.89 -14.52 -0.20
C GLY A 70 1.63 -13.72 -1.48
N ASP A 71 0.67 -12.82 -1.41
CA ASP A 71 0.23 -11.90 -2.47
C ASP A 71 -0.41 -10.65 -1.81
N LEU A 72 -0.87 -9.69 -2.60
CA LEU A 72 -1.48 -8.46 -2.08
C LEU A 72 -2.73 -8.69 -1.22
N SER A 73 -3.45 -9.80 -1.38
CA SER A 73 -4.59 -10.14 -0.52
C SER A 73 -4.19 -10.46 0.92
N HIS A 74 -2.90 -10.66 1.18
CA HIS A 74 -2.34 -10.87 2.51
C HIS A 74 -1.95 -9.57 3.23
N VAL A 75 -1.98 -8.42 2.54
CA VAL A 75 -1.68 -7.12 3.15
C VAL A 75 -2.77 -6.77 4.17
N VAL A 76 -2.35 -6.31 5.35
CA VAL A 76 -3.19 -5.98 6.49
C VAL A 76 -3.03 -4.53 6.96
N MET A 77 -2.00 -3.82 6.48
CA MET A 77 -1.81 -2.40 6.73
C MET A 77 -0.96 -1.80 5.62
N LEU A 78 -1.33 -0.59 5.19
CA LEU A 78 -0.49 0.26 4.35
C LEU A 78 -0.16 1.57 5.07
N ARG A 79 1.07 2.07 4.94
CA ARG A 79 1.41 3.46 5.27
C ARG A 79 1.97 4.12 4.02
N LEU A 80 1.34 5.21 3.63
CA LEU A 80 1.66 5.98 2.43
C LEU A 80 2.30 7.28 2.87
N TYR A 81 3.59 7.43 2.60
CA TYR A 81 4.33 8.66 2.86
C TYR A 81 4.42 9.44 1.55
N ILE A 82 3.70 10.56 1.47
CA ILE A 82 3.53 11.36 0.26
C ILE A 82 4.32 12.65 0.43
N VAL A 83 5.20 12.95 -0.52
CA VAL A 83 6.03 14.16 -0.45
C VAL A 83 5.16 15.41 -0.58
N GLU A 84 5.47 16.45 0.19
CA GLU A 84 4.74 17.73 0.21
C GLU A 84 4.52 18.32 -1.19
N SER A 85 5.50 18.23 -2.09
CA SER A 85 5.38 18.69 -3.47
C SER A 85 4.34 17.94 -4.32
N ALA A 86 3.91 16.77 -3.85
CA ALA A 86 2.88 15.93 -4.47
C ALA A 86 1.62 15.79 -3.60
N ARG A 87 1.45 16.63 -2.57
CA ARG A 87 0.32 16.57 -1.62
C ARG A 87 -1.06 16.56 -2.28
N ASP A 88 -1.21 17.20 -3.43
CA ASP A 88 -2.49 17.31 -4.15
C ASP A 88 -2.70 16.17 -5.18
N GLN A 89 -1.75 15.26 -5.34
CA GLN A 89 -1.80 14.12 -6.26
C GLN A 89 -2.42 12.87 -5.62
N GLN A 90 -3.55 13.06 -4.93
CA GLN A 90 -4.22 11.99 -4.17
C GLN A 90 -4.99 11.01 -5.07
N GLU A 91 -5.57 11.49 -6.18
CA GLU A 91 -6.40 10.65 -7.05
C GLU A 91 -5.63 9.48 -7.70
N PRO A 92 -4.42 9.66 -8.27
CA PRO A 92 -3.66 8.53 -8.81
C PRO A 92 -3.35 7.45 -7.77
N ILE A 93 -3.17 7.83 -6.50
CA ILE A 93 -2.95 6.89 -5.40
C ILE A 93 -4.23 6.12 -5.13
N ALA A 94 -5.37 6.81 -5.02
CA ALA A 94 -6.66 6.19 -4.78
C ALA A 94 -7.07 5.24 -5.93
N GLU A 95 -6.82 5.64 -7.19
CA GLU A 95 -7.01 4.78 -8.37
C GLU A 95 -6.19 3.49 -8.27
N ALA A 96 -4.89 3.61 -8.00
CA ALA A 96 -4.02 2.45 -7.87
C ALA A 96 -4.45 1.52 -6.71
N LEU A 97 -4.86 2.06 -5.56
CA LEU A 97 -5.35 1.26 -4.45
C LEU A 97 -6.66 0.54 -4.79
N ARG A 98 -7.61 1.20 -5.47
CA ARG A 98 -8.86 0.57 -5.91
C ARG A 98 -8.60 -0.54 -6.93
N GLU A 99 -7.63 -0.36 -7.82
CA GLU A 99 -7.22 -1.36 -8.82
C GLU A 99 -6.56 -2.58 -8.15
N ARG A 100 -5.62 -2.34 -7.23
CA ARG A 100 -4.82 -3.41 -6.59
C ARG A 100 -5.53 -4.12 -5.45
N PHE A 101 -6.50 -3.46 -4.82
CA PHE A 101 -7.30 -4.01 -3.72
C PHE A 101 -8.81 -3.88 -4.01
N PRO A 102 -9.34 -4.52 -5.06
CA PRO A 102 -10.72 -4.33 -5.51
C PRO A 102 -11.76 -4.85 -4.51
N HIS A 103 -11.36 -5.77 -3.63
CA HIS A 103 -12.22 -6.37 -2.62
C HIS A 103 -11.50 -6.43 -1.27
N ASN A 104 -12.18 -5.95 -0.23
CA ASN A 104 -11.69 -6.01 1.15
C ASN A 104 -10.27 -5.41 1.28
N PRO A 105 -10.07 -4.12 0.93
CA PRO A 105 -8.75 -3.50 0.97
C PRO A 105 -8.24 -3.39 2.42
N PRO A 106 -6.91 -3.37 2.64
CA PRO A 106 -6.35 -3.12 3.96
C PRO A 106 -6.69 -1.70 4.45
N PRO A 107 -6.62 -1.42 5.75
CA PRO A 107 -6.53 -0.06 6.25
C PRO A 107 -5.25 0.62 5.77
N SER A 108 -5.29 1.95 5.70
CA SER A 108 -4.13 2.75 5.31
C SER A 108 -4.00 4.03 6.13
N SER A 109 -2.77 4.53 6.27
CA SER A 109 -2.49 5.88 6.74
C SER A 109 -1.83 6.68 5.63
N TRP A 110 -2.28 7.92 5.42
CA TRP A 110 -1.78 8.82 4.38
C TRP A 110 -1.11 10.00 5.06
N ILE A 111 0.19 10.14 4.89
CA ILE A 111 1.03 11.05 5.68
C ILE A 111 1.79 11.94 4.71
N ILE A 112 1.63 13.26 4.85
CA ILE A 112 2.45 14.20 4.10
C ILE A 112 3.80 14.33 4.81
N VAL A 113 4.88 14.16 4.06
CA VAL A 113 6.27 14.25 4.53
C VAL A 113 7.02 15.33 3.75
N SER A 114 8.06 15.91 4.36
CA SER A 114 8.89 16.93 3.70
C SER A 114 9.68 16.41 2.49
N GLY A 115 9.92 15.10 2.43
CA GLY A 115 10.72 14.46 1.40
C GLY A 115 11.01 12.99 1.74
N LEU A 116 11.55 12.27 0.77
CA LEU A 116 12.03 10.89 0.90
C LEU A 116 13.55 10.83 0.70
N SER A 117 14.13 9.62 0.74
CA SER A 117 15.58 9.43 0.64
C SER A 117 16.19 10.02 -0.64
N LEU A 118 15.47 9.99 -1.76
CA LEU A 118 15.86 10.65 -3.01
C LEU A 118 14.81 11.69 -3.44
N PRO A 119 15.24 12.83 -4.01
CA PRO A 119 14.35 13.95 -4.31
C PRO A 119 13.31 13.67 -5.41
N GLN A 120 13.56 12.70 -6.30
CA GLN A 120 12.64 12.33 -7.37
C GLN A 120 11.53 11.38 -6.93
N TRP A 121 11.59 10.83 -5.70
CA TRP A 121 10.55 9.95 -5.19
C TRP A 121 9.40 10.78 -4.62
N LEU A 122 8.19 10.51 -5.08
CA LEU A 122 6.98 11.23 -4.68
C LEU A 122 6.19 10.50 -3.59
N ILE A 123 6.37 9.18 -3.49
CA ILE A 123 5.67 8.31 -2.55
C ILE A 123 6.54 7.15 -2.11
N GLU A 124 6.41 6.79 -0.83
CA GLU A 124 6.87 5.52 -0.26
C GLU A 124 5.67 4.78 0.34
N VAL A 125 5.57 3.49 0.03
CA VAL A 125 4.49 2.59 0.46
C VAL A 125 5.08 1.50 1.34
N GLU A 126 4.78 1.56 2.63
CA GLU A 126 5.12 0.52 3.60
C GLU A 126 3.93 -0.43 3.76
N ALA A 127 4.20 -1.74 3.79
CA ALA A 127 3.18 -2.77 3.96
C ALA A 127 3.49 -3.70 5.14
N GLU A 128 2.44 -4.08 5.85
CA GLU A 128 2.43 -5.25 6.71
C GLU A 128 1.50 -6.30 6.10
N ALA A 129 1.92 -7.56 6.12
CA ALA A 129 1.11 -8.67 5.66
C ALA A 129 1.04 -9.80 6.69
N VAL A 130 -0.01 -10.62 6.60
CA VAL A 130 -0.16 -11.84 7.37
C VAL A 130 -0.48 -13.01 6.44
N ILE A 131 0.32 -14.07 6.52
CA ILE A 131 0.18 -15.28 5.69
C ILE A 131 -0.24 -16.45 6.58
N THR A 132 -1.18 -17.26 6.10
CA THR A 132 -1.61 -18.46 6.86
C THR A 132 -0.49 -19.50 6.80
N LEU A 133 -0.15 -20.10 7.94
CA LEU A 133 0.70 -21.28 7.97
C LEU A 133 -0.09 -22.43 7.33
N LYS A 134 0.50 -23.12 6.34
CA LYS A 134 -0.08 -24.35 5.80
C LYS A 134 -0.19 -25.42 6.88
#